data_AF-A0A2N6D9U2-F1
#
_entry.id   AF-A0A2N6D9U2-F1
#
_cell.length_a   1.000
_cell.length_b   1.000
_cell.length_c   1.000
_cell.angle_alpha   90.00
_cell.angle_beta   90.00
_cell.angle_gamma   90.00
#
_symmetry.space_group_name_H-M   'P 1'
#
loop_
_entity.id
_entity.type
_entity.pdbx_description
1 polymer ?
#
loop_
_entity_poly.entity_id
_entity_poly.type
_entity_poly.pdbx_seq_one_letter_code
_entity_poly.pdbx_strand_id
1 'polypeptide(L)'
;MYIPLMDNKSAFQNYFDMTQKLYRTMVYALFIYPLFVAAVETFHFAVFRFLNFETMQKMGLVFMVLTILSFPLAYISDSFFIKGCLNTHQLGRKMMFSAIAKMAMSETITLFGLIIYITSANLKFFYLFFIISFVHILAVRPAQKRWQRQLDSFV
;
A
#
# COMPACT_ATOMS: atom_id res chain seq x y z
N MET A 1 30.75 19.05 -6.30
CA MET A 1 29.82 18.19 -7.06
C MET A 1 28.67 19.08 -7.53
N TYR A 2 28.73 19.56 -8.78
CA TYR A 2 27.72 20.46 -9.33
C TYR A 2 26.56 19.59 -9.83
N ILE A 3 25.43 19.59 -9.11
CA ILE A 3 24.23 18.89 -9.58
C ILE A 3 23.58 19.82 -10.61
N PRO A 4 23.55 19.45 -11.91
CA PRO A 4 22.92 20.31 -12.91
C PRO A 4 21.44 20.49 -12.57
N LEU A 5 20.95 21.73 -12.71
CA LEU A 5 19.53 22.06 -12.61
C LEU A 5 18.76 21.23 -13.63
N MET A 6 18.07 20.20 -13.14
CA MET A 6 17.18 19.37 -13.96
C MET A 6 16.00 20.22 -14.45
N ASP A 7 15.68 20.11 -15.74
CA ASP A 7 14.45 20.68 -16.32
C ASP A 7 13.22 20.15 -15.56
N ASN A 8 12.22 20.99 -15.34
CA ASN A 8 11.02 20.68 -14.54
C ASN A 8 10.30 19.42 -15.02
N LYS A 9 10.31 19.14 -16.33
CA LYS A 9 9.77 17.90 -16.91
C LYS A 9 10.59 16.67 -16.52
N SER A 10 11.93 16.78 -16.56
CA SER A 10 12.84 15.70 -16.16
C SER A 10 12.73 15.38 -14.66
N ALA A 11 12.55 16.40 -13.81
CA ALA A 11 12.33 16.22 -12.38
C ALA A 11 11.00 15.50 -12.08
N PHE A 12 9.92 15.85 -12.78
CA PHE A 12 8.62 15.16 -12.64
C PHE A 12 8.71 13.69 -13.08
N GLN A 13 9.38 13.41 -14.19
CA GLN A 13 9.62 12.05 -14.68
C GLN A 13 10.42 11.22 -13.67
N ASN A 14 11.44 11.80 -13.04
CA ASN A 14 12.20 11.13 -11.98
C ASN A 14 11.32 10.73 -10.79
N TYR A 15 10.37 11.58 -10.36
CA TYR A 15 9.43 11.22 -9.30
C TYR A 15 8.53 10.05 -9.69
N PHE A 16 8.06 10.01 -10.94
CA PHE A 16 7.28 8.90 -11.44
C PHE A 16 8.09 7.59 -11.46
N ASP A 17 9.32 7.63 -11.97
CA ASP A 17 10.19 6.46 -12.06
C ASP A 17 10.57 5.93 -10.66
N MET A 18 10.86 6.83 -9.71
CA MET A 18 11.06 6.47 -8.31
C MET A 18 9.81 5.82 -7.71
N THR A 19 8.63 6.38 -8.00
CA THR A 19 7.35 5.82 -7.53
C THR A 19 7.11 4.42 -8.10
N GLN A 20 7.41 4.20 -9.38
CA GLN A 20 7.30 2.87 -9.98
C GLN A 20 8.27 1.85 -9.36
N LYS A 21 9.50 2.26 -9.07
CA LYS A 21 10.48 1.40 -8.39
C LYS A 21 9.97 1.03 -6.99
N LEU A 22 9.53 2.02 -6.21
CA LEU A 22 8.92 1.79 -4.89
C LEU A 22 7.72 0.86 -4.97
N TYR A 23 6.85 1.04 -5.97
CA TYR A 23 5.72 0.16 -6.21
C TYR A 23 6.12 -1.29 -6.44
N ARG A 24 7.09 -1.54 -7.32
CA ARG A 24 7.60 -2.89 -7.57
C ARG A 24 8.17 -3.50 -6.29
N THR A 25 8.98 -2.75 -5.56
CA THR A 25 9.54 -3.19 -4.28
C THR A 25 8.45 -3.54 -3.27
N MET A 26 7.39 -2.72 -3.17
CA MET A 26 6.26 -2.98 -2.27
C MET A 26 5.47 -4.24 -2.66
N VAL A 27 5.25 -4.47 -3.96
CA VAL A 27 4.62 -5.71 -4.42
C VAL A 27 5.44 -6.93 -4.00
N TYR A 28 6.77 -6.89 -4.16
CA TYR A 28 7.63 -7.99 -3.70
C TYR A 28 7.67 -8.12 -2.17
N ALA A 29 7.70 -6.99 -1.45
CA ALA A 29 7.69 -6.97 0.02
C ALA A 29 6.41 -7.61 0.57
N LEU A 30 5.28 -7.48 -0.12
CA LEU A 30 4.02 -8.13 0.26
C LEU A 30 4.16 -9.66 0.35
N PHE A 31 5.03 -10.28 -0.45
CA PHE A 31 5.25 -11.73 -0.41
C PHE A 31 6.11 -12.19 0.78
N ILE A 32 6.74 -11.28 1.52
CA ILE A 32 7.44 -11.62 2.76
C ILE A 32 6.45 -12.15 3.81
N TYR A 33 5.21 -11.65 3.83
CA TYR A 33 4.18 -12.10 4.78
C TYR A 33 3.81 -13.59 4.62
N PRO A 34 3.42 -14.09 3.43
CA PRO A 34 3.13 -15.52 3.27
C PRO A 34 4.37 -16.39 3.46
N LEU A 35 5.58 -15.91 3.12
CA LEU A 35 6.83 -16.61 3.44
C LEU A 35 7.04 -16.74 4.95
N PHE A 36 6.77 -15.68 5.71
CA PHE A 36 6.81 -15.71 7.17
C PHE A 36 5.81 -16.72 7.73
N VAL A 37 4.55 -16.68 7.27
CA VAL A 37 3.52 -17.64 7.70
C VAL A 37 3.93 -19.07 7.37
N ALA A 38 4.45 -19.33 6.16
CA ALA A 38 4.93 -20.65 5.77
C ALA A 38 6.08 -21.14 6.66
N ALA A 39 7.02 -20.25 7.02
CA ALA A 39 8.10 -20.58 7.95
C ALA A 39 7.55 -20.90 9.36
N VAL A 40 6.62 -20.09 9.89
CA VAL A 40 5.99 -20.34 11.19
C VAL A 40 5.30 -21.70 11.25
N GLU A 41 4.54 -22.05 10.20
CA GLU A 41 3.87 -23.34 10.11
C GLU A 41 4.87 -24.50 9.96
N THR A 42 5.93 -24.33 9.16
CA THR A 42 6.93 -25.40 8.90
C THR A 42 7.78 -25.72 10.13
N PHE A 43 8.20 -24.69 10.88
CA PHE A 43 9.06 -24.84 12.05
C PHE A 43 8.28 -24.98 13.36
N HIS A 44 6.94 -24.97 13.30
CA HIS A 44 6.06 -24.95 14.47
C HIS A 44 6.47 -23.88 15.50
N PHE A 45 6.78 -22.67 15.04
CA PHE A 45 7.16 -21.60 15.95
C PHE A 45 5.98 -21.27 16.88
N ALA A 46 6.23 -21.24 18.20
CA ALA A 46 5.24 -20.90 19.22
C ALA A 46 4.95 -19.38 19.27
N VAL A 47 4.49 -18.81 18.14
CA VAL A 47 4.21 -17.36 18.00
C VAL A 47 2.77 -17.02 18.42
N PHE A 48 1.92 -18.03 18.61
CA PHE A 48 0.49 -17.82 18.79
C PHE A 48 0.12 -17.28 20.16
N ARG A 49 -0.71 -16.22 20.17
CA ARG A 49 -1.35 -15.68 21.37
C ARG A 49 -2.86 -15.82 21.24
N PHE A 50 -3.39 -16.93 21.72
CA PHE A 50 -4.80 -17.25 21.59
C PHE A 50 -5.67 -16.22 22.31
N LEU A 51 -6.49 -15.50 21.54
CA LEU A 51 -7.57 -14.68 22.06
C LEU A 51 -8.86 -15.50 22.17
N ASN A 52 -9.79 -15.05 23.00
CA ASN A 52 -11.13 -15.64 23.05
C ASN A 52 -11.82 -15.54 21.68
N PHE A 53 -12.62 -16.54 21.33
CA PHE A 53 -13.28 -16.69 20.04
C PHE A 53 -14.15 -15.48 19.68
N GLU A 54 -14.91 -14.94 20.64
CA GLU A 54 -15.71 -13.73 20.42
C GLU A 54 -14.87 -12.51 20.05
N THR A 55 -13.71 -12.33 20.70
CA THR A 55 -12.78 -11.24 20.42
C THR A 55 -12.20 -11.37 19.02
N MET A 56 -11.86 -12.59 18.61
CA MET A 56 -11.37 -12.87 17.26
C MET A 56 -12.41 -12.52 16.18
N GLN A 57 -13.67 -12.89 16.39
CA GLN A 57 -14.76 -12.57 15.46
C GLN A 57 -15.00 -11.06 15.34
N LYS A 58 -15.05 -10.35 16.46
CA LYS A 58 -15.22 -8.89 16.48
C LYS A 58 -14.05 -8.18 15.78
N MET A 59 -12.81 -8.61 16.04
CA MET A 59 -11.62 -8.06 15.39
C MET A 59 -11.63 -8.32 13.88
N GLY A 60 -11.99 -9.54 13.45
CA GLY A 60 -12.13 -9.88 12.03
C GLY A 60 -13.14 -9.00 11.31
N LEU A 61 -14.29 -8.74 11.94
CA LEU A 61 -15.33 -7.85 11.40
C LEU A 61 -14.82 -6.41 11.28
N VAL A 62 -14.18 -5.87 12.34
CA VAL A 62 -13.61 -4.52 12.32
C VAL A 62 -12.57 -4.38 11.21
N PHE A 63 -11.64 -5.34 11.08
CA PHE A 63 -10.60 -5.31 10.05
C PHE A 63 -11.17 -5.45 8.64
N MET A 64 -12.25 -6.23 8.47
CA MET A 64 -12.95 -6.31 7.19
C MET A 64 -13.57 -4.97 6.81
N VAL A 65 -14.24 -4.30 7.75
CA VAL A 65 -14.80 -2.95 7.51
C VAL A 65 -13.71 -1.95 7.16
N LEU A 66 -12.60 -1.91 7.92
CA LEU A 66 -11.46 -1.03 7.63
C LEU A 66 -10.86 -1.32 6.24
N THR A 67 -10.77 -2.59 5.86
CA THR A 67 -10.31 -3.01 4.53
C THR A 67 -11.22 -2.50 3.43
N ILE A 68 -12.54 -2.64 3.59
CA ILE A 68 -13.51 -2.11 2.61
C ILE A 68 -13.37 -0.59 2.47
N LEU A 69 -13.19 0.13 3.57
CA LEU A 69 -12.99 1.59 3.56
C LEU A 69 -11.68 2.03 2.91
N SER A 70 -10.65 1.17 2.92
CA SER A 70 -9.34 1.51 2.33
C SER A 70 -9.39 1.73 0.82
N PHE A 71 -10.25 1.00 0.09
CA PHE A 71 -10.42 1.15 -1.35
C PHE A 71 -10.85 2.57 -1.76
N PRO A 72 -12.00 3.10 -1.32
CA PRO A 72 -12.40 4.47 -1.67
C PRO A 72 -11.42 5.51 -1.14
N LEU A 73 -10.83 5.30 0.05
CA LEU A 73 -9.82 6.22 0.60
C LEU A 73 -8.59 6.34 -0.32
N ALA A 74 -8.13 5.23 -0.91
CA ALA A 74 -7.03 5.23 -1.86
C ALA A 74 -7.36 5.97 -3.17
N TYR A 75 -8.62 6.05 -3.57
CA TYR A 75 -9.03 6.85 -4.74
C TYR A 75 -9.02 8.35 -4.44
N ILE A 76 -9.51 8.74 -3.26
CA ILE A 76 -9.68 10.15 -2.88
C ILE A 76 -8.36 10.77 -2.40
N SER A 77 -7.40 9.96 -1.95
CA SER A 77 -6.14 10.46 -1.38
C SER A 77 -5.39 11.41 -2.32
N ASP A 78 -5.38 11.17 -3.64
CA ASP A 78 -4.73 12.08 -4.60
C ASP A 78 -5.26 13.51 -4.49
N SER A 79 -6.58 13.67 -4.40
CA SER A 79 -7.21 14.99 -4.30
C SER A 79 -6.84 15.71 -3.00
N PHE A 80 -6.55 14.97 -1.93
CA PHE A 80 -6.07 15.56 -0.67
C PHE A 80 -4.61 16.00 -0.76
N PHE A 81 -3.75 15.15 -1.33
CA PHE A 81 -2.32 15.44 -1.44
C PHE A 81 -2.04 16.54 -2.47
N ILE A 82 -2.76 16.58 -3.59
CA ILE A 82 -2.45 17.49 -4.71
C ILE A 82 -2.91 18.94 -4.45
N LYS A 83 -3.81 19.18 -3.47
CA LYS A 83 -4.29 20.53 -3.13
C LYS A 83 -3.14 21.49 -2.81
N GLY A 84 -3.23 22.71 -3.37
CA GLY A 84 -2.28 23.79 -3.12
C GLY A 84 -0.86 23.53 -3.63
N CYS A 85 -0.69 22.76 -4.71
CA CYS A 85 0.59 22.71 -5.42
C CYS A 85 0.81 24.01 -6.21
N LEU A 86 1.99 24.61 -6.06
CA LEU A 86 2.35 25.86 -6.75
C LEU A 86 3.20 25.61 -8.00
N ASN A 87 3.96 24.50 -8.02
CA ASN A 87 4.93 24.20 -9.06
C ASN A 87 4.90 22.70 -9.44
N THR A 88 5.34 22.35 -10.65
CA THR A 88 5.41 20.96 -11.16
C THR A 88 6.28 20.03 -10.31
N HIS A 89 7.36 20.55 -9.72
CA HIS A 89 8.20 19.81 -8.77
C HIS A 89 7.42 19.41 -7.50
N GLN A 90 6.62 20.33 -6.94
CA GLN A 90 5.78 20.03 -5.78
C GLN A 90 4.69 19.02 -6.14
N LEU A 91 4.09 19.16 -7.32
CA LEU A 91 3.11 18.20 -7.84
C LEU A 91 3.70 16.78 -7.88
N GLY A 92 4.86 16.59 -8.54
CA GLY A 92 5.51 15.27 -8.63
C GLY A 92 5.81 14.66 -7.27
N ARG A 93 6.36 15.44 -6.33
CA ARG A 93 6.63 15.00 -4.95
C ARG A 93 5.34 14.63 -4.20
N LYS A 94 4.27 15.42 -4.29
CA LYS A 94 3.01 15.12 -3.60
C LYS A 94 2.28 13.92 -4.22
N MET A 95 2.37 13.74 -5.54
CA MET A 95 1.87 12.55 -6.22
C MET A 95 2.62 11.28 -5.79
N MET A 96 3.94 11.37 -5.63
CA MET A 96 4.74 10.28 -5.06
C MET A 96 4.26 9.92 -3.65
N PHE A 97 4.08 10.91 -2.76
CA PHE A 97 3.57 10.65 -1.40
C PHE A 97 2.17 10.05 -1.40
N SER A 98 1.28 10.52 -2.26
CA SER A 98 -0.05 9.92 -2.41
C SER A 98 0.05 8.44 -2.82
N ALA A 99 0.91 8.12 -3.80
CA ALA A 99 1.14 6.74 -4.20
C ALA A 99 1.71 5.90 -3.05
N ILE A 100 2.66 6.42 -2.28
CA ILE A 100 3.20 5.75 -1.08
C ILE A 100 2.09 5.47 -0.07
N ALA A 101 1.22 6.43 0.21
CA ALA A 101 0.10 6.25 1.13
C ALA A 101 -0.85 5.13 0.67
N LYS A 102 -1.16 5.05 -0.62
CA LYS A 102 -2.00 3.96 -1.18
C LYS A 102 -1.33 2.60 -1.07
N MET A 103 -0.03 2.53 -1.29
CA MET A 103 0.74 1.29 -1.11
C MET A 103 0.74 0.86 0.37
N ALA A 104 0.96 1.80 1.29
CA ALA A 104 0.88 1.55 2.74
C ALA A 104 -0.51 1.09 3.19
N MET A 105 -1.59 1.62 2.60
CA MET A 105 -2.95 1.10 2.84
C MET A 105 -3.07 -0.36 2.43
N SER A 106 -2.48 -0.75 1.29
CA SER A 106 -2.45 -2.15 0.84
C SER A 106 -1.72 -3.02 1.87
N GLU A 107 -0.53 -2.60 2.29
CA GLU A 107 0.27 -3.33 3.28
C GLU A 107 -0.49 -3.50 4.61
N THR A 108 -1.19 -2.45 5.05
CA THR A 108 -2.01 -2.47 6.28
C THR A 108 -3.10 -3.54 6.22
N ILE A 109 -3.71 -3.76 5.06
CA ILE A 109 -4.71 -4.84 4.86
C ILE A 109 -4.07 -6.21 5.13
N THR A 110 -2.86 -6.47 4.62
CA THR A 110 -2.15 -7.73 4.89
C THR A 110 -1.79 -7.87 6.36
N LEU A 111 -1.38 -6.78 7.01
CA LEU A 111 -1.08 -6.77 8.44
C LEU A 111 -2.30 -7.14 9.29
N PHE A 112 -3.51 -6.71 8.91
CA PHE A 112 -4.74 -7.16 9.58
C PHE A 112 -4.90 -8.68 9.53
N GLY A 113 -4.66 -9.29 8.37
CA GLY A 113 -4.66 -10.73 8.20
C GLY A 113 -3.61 -11.42 9.08
N LEU A 114 -2.40 -10.84 9.15
CA LEU A 114 -1.31 -11.37 9.95
C LEU A 114 -1.61 -11.30 11.46
N ILE A 115 -2.21 -10.20 11.93
CA ILE A 115 -2.62 -10.05 13.33
C ILE A 115 -3.66 -11.11 13.70
N ILE A 116 -4.67 -11.35 12.84
CA ILE A 116 -5.65 -12.41 13.07
C ILE A 116 -4.96 -13.78 13.11
N TYR A 117 -4.03 -14.03 12.19
CA TYR A 117 -3.29 -15.30 12.19
C TYR A 117 -2.47 -15.51 13.46
N ILE A 118 -1.69 -14.53 13.91
CA ILE A 118 -0.91 -14.63 15.15
C ILE A 118 -1.80 -14.86 16.37
N THR A 119 -3.01 -14.29 16.37
CA THR A 119 -3.94 -14.37 17.51
C THR A 119 -4.88 -15.58 17.50
N SER A 120 -4.97 -16.32 16.38
CA SER A 120 -5.93 -17.42 16.22
C SER A 120 -5.43 -18.66 15.48
N ALA A 121 -4.20 -18.63 14.95
CA ALA A 121 -3.65 -19.63 14.03
C ALA A 121 -4.53 -19.88 12.78
N ASN A 122 -5.42 -18.95 12.43
CA ASN A 122 -6.36 -19.15 11.33
C ASN A 122 -5.77 -18.66 10.00
N LEU A 123 -5.23 -19.61 9.22
CA LEU A 123 -4.66 -19.36 7.90
C LEU A 123 -5.67 -18.80 6.88
N LYS A 124 -6.96 -19.15 6.99
CA LYS A 124 -7.98 -18.73 6.02
C LYS A 124 -8.17 -17.22 6.03
N PHE A 125 -8.19 -16.60 7.21
CA PHE A 125 -8.29 -15.15 7.33
C PHE A 125 -7.03 -14.47 6.80
N PHE A 126 -5.85 -14.98 7.12
CA PHE A 126 -4.60 -14.43 6.59
C PHE A 126 -4.61 -14.38 5.05
N TYR A 127 -4.90 -15.50 4.40
CA TYR A 127 -4.93 -15.55 2.93
C TYR A 127 -6.02 -14.67 2.34
N LEU A 128 -7.19 -14.57 2.98
CA LEU A 128 -8.25 -13.66 2.54
C LEU A 128 -7.76 -12.20 2.50
N PHE A 129 -7.20 -11.71 3.60
CA PHE A 129 -6.68 -10.35 3.68
C PHE A 129 -5.47 -10.13 2.76
N PHE A 130 -4.58 -11.13 2.63
CA PHE A 130 -3.47 -11.08 1.68
C PHE A 130 -3.94 -10.94 0.23
N ILE A 131 -4.94 -11.74 -0.20
CA ILE A 131 -5.49 -11.65 -1.55
C ILE A 131 -6.15 -10.28 -1.76
N ILE A 132 -6.93 -9.79 -0.80
CA ILE A 132 -7.56 -8.47 -0.90
C ILE A 132 -6.51 -7.37 -1.00
N SER A 133 -5.46 -7.42 -0.17
CA SER A 133 -4.32 -6.51 -0.24
C SER A 133 -3.62 -6.56 -1.60
N PHE A 134 -3.39 -7.77 -2.13
CA PHE A 134 -2.76 -7.95 -3.43
C PHE A 134 -3.62 -7.36 -4.57
N VAL A 135 -4.93 -7.56 -4.52
CA VAL A 135 -5.86 -6.91 -5.46
C VAL A 135 -5.83 -5.39 -5.29
N HIS A 136 -5.82 -4.89 -4.05
CA HIS A 136 -5.75 -3.46 -3.76
C HIS A 136 -4.46 -2.82 -4.30
N ILE A 137 -3.29 -3.43 -4.05
CA ILE A 137 -2.01 -2.90 -4.55
C ILE A 137 -1.95 -2.92 -6.09
N LEU A 138 -2.54 -3.93 -6.74
CA LEU A 138 -2.66 -3.94 -8.20
C LEU A 138 -3.58 -2.83 -8.72
N ALA A 139 -4.69 -2.56 -8.03
CA ALA A 139 -5.65 -1.52 -8.40
C ALA A 139 -5.07 -0.09 -8.26
N VAL A 140 -4.19 0.14 -7.28
CA VAL A 140 -3.58 1.47 -7.03
C VAL A 140 -2.26 1.69 -7.78
N ARG A 141 -1.92 0.82 -8.74
CA ARG A 141 -0.68 0.90 -9.53
C ARG A 141 -0.46 2.31 -10.10
N PRO A 142 0.75 2.90 -9.94
CA PRO A 142 1.07 4.17 -10.57
C PRO A 142 1.08 4.01 -12.10
N ALA A 143 0.11 4.66 -12.76
CA ALA A 143 -0.05 4.62 -14.21
C ALA A 143 0.43 5.94 -14.83
N GLN A 144 1.30 5.85 -15.85
CA GLN A 144 1.85 7.02 -16.53
C GLN A 144 0.74 7.92 -17.10
N LYS A 145 -0.31 7.32 -17.69
CA LYS A 145 -1.47 8.06 -18.21
C LYS A 145 -2.16 8.93 -17.15
N ARG A 146 -2.25 8.45 -15.90
CA ARG A 146 -2.85 9.21 -14.78
C ARG A 146 -1.93 10.35 -14.35
N TRP A 147 -0.63 10.09 -14.27
CA TRP A 147 0.37 11.10 -13.90
C TRP A 147 0.49 12.21 -14.94
N GLN A 148 0.51 11.83 -16.23
CA GLN A 148 0.52 12.79 -17.33
C GLN A 148 -0.73 13.67 -17.32
N ARG A 149 -1.93 13.09 -17.15
CA ARG A 149 -3.17 13.87 -17.04
C ARG A 149 -3.14 14.91 -15.91
N GLN A 150 -2.53 14.58 -14.78
CA GLN A 150 -2.40 15.51 -13.66
C GLN A 150 -1.41 16.63 -13.96
N LEU A 151 -0.31 16.32 -14.66
CA LEU A 151 0.63 17.32 -15.16
C LEU A 151 -0.03 18.24 -16.19
N ASP A 152 -0.75 17.68 -17.17
CA ASP A 152 -1.44 18.43 -18.22
C ASP A 152 -2.56 19.31 -17.65
N SER A 153 -3.22 18.90 -16.56
CA SER A 153 -4.21 19.75 -15.88
C SER A 153 -3.61 20.86 -15.02
N PHE A 154 -2.30 20.81 -14.78
CA PHE A 154 -1.58 21.75 -13.92
C PHE A 154 -0.82 22.83 -14.72
N VAL A 155 -0.38 22.51 -15.94
CA VAL A 155 0.27 23.42 -16.90
C VAL A 155 -0.79 24.20 -17.66
#